data_AF-I0I1H6-F1
#
_entry.id   AF-I0I1H6-F1
#
_cell.length_a   1.000
_cell.length_b   1.000
_cell.length_c   1.000
_cell.angle_alpha   90.00
_cell.angle_beta   90.00
_cell.angle_gamma   90.00
#
_symmetry.space_group_name_H-M   'P 1'
#
loop_
_entity.id
_entity.type
_entity.pdbx_description
1 polymer ?
#
loop_
_entity_poly.entity_id
_entity_poly.type
_entity_poly.pdbx_seq_one_letter_code
_entity_poly.pdbx_strand_id
1 'polypeptide(L)'
;MLGAVLLVGGFLVAMSGTPVFAQEEPAVIGELALVKYVCPTDIGETGSSIPSVCANANDPNGADVPVIPVGGALSFLYQVTYTCPPSVICEPLDPISVTISDNQLPSVNPSVFGPLNDVNSNGLIDPGDVWLYKVRGLQAIDLAAPGLTLPGGGPVSGCTNAGDGGGTRPTYVNRARVTGPSTSDEDPAAYCNPLATPTPTPTSSPTATATPTPTSTPTQVIVTPISTPTPAPTPTPVPIPEPVTVVLFGAGLAALSAALAARKRSSK
;
A
#
# COMPACT_ATOMS: atom_id res chain seq x y z
N MET A 1 -80.26 33.85 -26.96
CA MET A 1 -81.18 33.89 -25.79
C MET A 1 -80.56 33.00 -24.73
N LEU A 2 -80.04 33.57 -23.63
CA LEU A 2 -80.67 33.54 -22.28
C LEU A 2 -81.19 32.13 -21.93
N GLY A 3 -80.79 31.43 -20.87
CA GLY A 3 -79.93 31.73 -19.73
C GLY A 3 -80.18 30.69 -18.59
N ALA A 4 -79.38 30.82 -17.53
CA ALA A 4 -79.60 30.41 -16.12
C ALA A 4 -79.68 28.91 -15.70
N VAL A 5 -78.55 28.43 -15.16
CA VAL A 5 -78.30 27.90 -13.78
C VAL A 5 -79.44 27.25 -12.97
N LEU A 6 -79.18 26.03 -12.46
CA LEU A 6 -79.57 25.62 -11.11
C LEU A 6 -78.54 24.65 -10.50
N LEU A 7 -77.92 25.12 -9.41
CA LEU A 7 -76.99 24.43 -8.51
C LEU A 7 -77.76 23.48 -7.57
N VAL A 8 -77.23 22.27 -7.35
CA VAL A 8 -77.37 21.55 -6.07
C VAL A 8 -76.03 20.95 -5.71
N GLY A 9 -75.48 21.41 -4.57
CA GLY A 9 -74.23 20.93 -4.01
C GLY A 9 -74.42 19.67 -3.17
N GLY A 10 -73.39 18.82 -3.20
CA GLY A 10 -73.14 17.74 -2.26
C GLY A 10 -71.65 17.75 -1.89
N PHE A 11 -71.37 18.09 -0.64
CA PHE A 11 -70.04 18.17 -0.01
C PHE A 11 -69.58 16.77 0.45
N LEU A 12 -68.27 16.59 0.69
CA LEU A 12 -67.55 15.46 1.36
C LEU A 12 -66.94 14.41 0.40
N VAL A 13 -65.64 14.06 0.40
CA VAL A 13 -64.43 14.42 1.16
C VAL A 13 -63.25 14.35 0.17
N ALA A 14 -62.47 15.42 0.05
CA ALA A 14 -61.17 15.37 -0.59
C ALA A 14 -60.19 14.65 0.35
N MET A 15 -59.94 13.37 0.12
CA MET A 15 -58.76 12.70 0.66
C MET A 15 -57.55 13.19 -0.14
N SER A 16 -57.03 14.34 0.24
CA SER A 16 -55.70 14.80 -0.10
C SER A 16 -54.69 13.85 0.54
N GLY A 17 -54.48 12.70 -0.07
CA GLY A 17 -53.24 11.98 0.08
C GLY A 17 -52.20 12.76 -0.70
N THR A 18 -51.60 13.80 -0.09
CA THR A 18 -50.25 14.17 -0.49
C THR A 18 -49.46 12.86 -0.50
N PRO A 19 -48.73 12.48 -1.56
CA PRO A 19 -47.70 11.48 -1.36
C PRO A 19 -46.90 12.00 -0.18
N VAL A 20 -46.87 11.24 0.90
CA VAL A 20 -45.84 11.38 1.93
C VAL A 20 -44.59 11.47 1.10
N PHE A 21 -43.98 12.66 1.03
CA PHE A 21 -42.63 12.80 0.57
C PHE A 21 -41.92 11.71 1.36
N ALA A 22 -41.49 10.65 0.68
CA ALA A 22 -40.43 9.82 1.22
C ALA A 22 -39.41 10.87 1.66
N GLN A 23 -39.26 11.01 2.97
CA GLN A 23 -38.25 11.87 3.52
C GLN A 23 -36.98 11.33 2.88
N GLU A 24 -36.48 12.08 1.89
CA GLU A 24 -35.20 11.81 1.28
C GLU A 24 -34.27 11.82 2.48
N GLU A 25 -33.87 10.61 2.90
CA GLU A 25 -32.87 10.40 3.92
C GLU A 25 -31.76 11.39 3.56
N PRO A 26 -31.40 12.33 4.46
CA PRO A 26 -30.50 13.41 4.09
C PRO A 26 -29.30 12.74 3.48
N ALA A 27 -29.13 12.96 2.17
CA ALA A 27 -28.14 12.23 1.43
C ALA A 27 -26.81 12.53 2.13
N VAL A 28 -26.22 11.50 2.73
CA VAL A 28 -24.93 11.57 3.39
C VAL A 28 -23.91 11.77 2.26
N ILE A 29 -23.67 13.03 1.89
CA ILE A 29 -22.96 13.43 0.66
C ILE A 29 -21.56 13.95 1.01
N GLY A 30 -20.75 13.14 1.67
CA GLY A 30 -19.32 13.44 1.73
C GLY A 30 -18.61 13.07 0.41
N GLU A 31 -17.46 13.70 0.18
CA GLU A 31 -16.60 13.47 -0.99
C GLU A 31 -15.44 12.52 -0.64
N LEU A 32 -15.14 11.58 -1.53
CA LEU A 32 -13.98 10.71 -1.43
C LEU A 32 -12.98 11.08 -2.51
N ALA A 33 -11.73 11.26 -2.12
CA ALA A 33 -10.59 11.39 -3.03
C ALA A 33 -9.67 10.17 -2.89
N LEU A 34 -9.11 9.71 -4.00
CA LEU A 34 -8.27 8.53 -4.08
C LEU A 34 -6.86 8.91 -4.55
N VAL A 35 -5.86 8.37 -3.87
CA VAL A 35 -4.49 8.30 -4.38
C VAL A 35 -4.04 6.85 -4.34
N LYS A 36 -3.63 6.31 -5.49
CA LYS A 36 -3.13 4.96 -5.65
C LYS A 36 -1.62 4.95 -5.64
N TYR A 37 -1.05 3.88 -5.11
CA TYR A 37 0.37 3.63 -5.10
C TYR A 37 0.65 2.20 -5.53
N VAL A 38 1.73 2.03 -6.28
CA VAL A 38 2.37 0.75 -6.51
C VAL A 38 3.55 0.56 -5.56
N CYS A 39 3.64 -0.60 -4.93
CA CYS A 39 4.69 -0.95 -4.00
C CYS A 39 5.49 -2.14 -4.57
N PRO A 40 6.79 -2.00 -4.86
CA PRO A 40 7.63 -3.07 -5.41
C PRO A 40 8.09 -4.07 -4.32
N THR A 41 7.20 -4.34 -3.37
CA THR A 41 7.39 -5.25 -2.26
C THR A 41 6.03 -5.73 -1.76
N ASP A 42 6.02 -6.80 -1.00
CA ASP A 42 4.81 -7.23 -0.29
C ASP A 42 4.67 -6.42 1.01
N ILE A 43 3.70 -5.50 1.04
CA ILE A 43 3.43 -4.69 2.23
C ILE A 43 2.71 -5.53 3.31
N GLY A 44 2.86 -5.15 4.58
CA GLY A 44 2.36 -5.92 5.72
C GLY A 44 0.83 -6.08 5.82
N GLU A 45 0.36 -6.73 6.89
CA GLU A 45 -1.08 -6.89 7.09
C GLU A 45 -1.79 -5.58 7.47
N THR A 46 -1.15 -4.77 8.30
CA THR A 46 -1.69 -3.50 8.78
C THR A 46 -0.61 -2.43 8.77
N GLY A 47 -1.03 -1.16 8.78
CA GLY A 47 -0.11 -0.03 8.87
C GLY A 47 -0.84 1.31 8.90
N SER A 48 -0.10 2.34 9.35
CA SER A 48 -0.59 3.70 9.52
C SER A 48 0.26 4.74 8.77
N SER A 49 1.00 4.29 7.76
CA SER A 49 1.82 5.16 6.92
C SER A 49 1.97 4.56 5.52
N ILE A 50 2.27 5.41 4.55
CA ILE A 50 2.62 4.99 3.20
C ILE A 50 4.11 4.58 3.22
N PRO A 51 4.46 3.32 2.91
CA PRO A 51 5.86 2.91 2.84
C PRO A 51 6.62 3.73 1.80
N SER A 52 7.83 4.17 2.12
CA SER A 52 8.64 5.03 1.23
C SER A 52 9.06 4.36 -0.09
N VAL A 53 8.92 3.04 -0.18
CA VAL A 53 9.16 2.27 -1.41
C VAL A 53 7.99 2.34 -2.39
N CYS A 54 6.80 2.73 -1.91
CA CYS A 54 5.62 2.85 -2.75
C CYS A 54 5.66 4.17 -3.53
N ALA A 55 5.25 4.12 -4.79
CA ALA A 55 5.20 5.28 -5.68
C ALA A 55 3.79 5.46 -6.21
N ASN A 56 3.35 6.70 -6.35
CA ASN A 56 2.06 7.01 -6.97
C ASN A 56 2.10 6.61 -8.46
N ALA A 57 3.13 7.02 -9.19
CA ALA A 57 3.38 6.62 -10.57
C ALA A 57 2.18 6.85 -11.51
N ASN A 58 1.50 8.01 -11.36
CA ASN A 58 0.37 8.42 -12.20
C ASN A 58 0.73 8.60 -13.68
N ASP A 59 1.93 9.12 -13.95
CA ASP A 59 2.48 9.21 -15.30
C ASP A 59 3.25 7.92 -15.62
N PRO A 60 2.86 7.12 -16.64
CA PRO A 60 3.61 5.92 -17.02
C PRO A 60 5.03 6.20 -17.50
N ASN A 61 5.41 7.45 -17.78
CA ASN A 61 6.78 7.87 -18.07
C ASN A 61 7.45 8.62 -16.90
N GLY A 62 6.79 8.72 -15.75
CA GLY A 62 7.31 9.39 -14.56
C GLY A 62 8.62 8.77 -14.05
N ALA A 63 9.45 9.57 -13.40
CA ALA A 63 10.69 9.10 -12.78
C ALA A 63 10.44 8.22 -11.54
N ASP A 64 9.24 8.29 -10.99
CA ASP A 64 8.76 7.51 -9.85
C ASP A 64 8.18 6.15 -10.24
N VAL A 65 8.05 5.84 -11.54
CA VAL A 65 7.55 4.54 -12.03
C VAL A 65 8.51 3.42 -11.59
N PRO A 66 8.08 2.48 -10.73
CA PRO A 66 8.96 1.40 -10.29
C PRO A 66 9.24 0.41 -11.42
N VAL A 67 10.50 0.00 -11.50
CA VAL A 67 10.94 -1.10 -12.35
C VAL A 67 10.92 -2.38 -11.52
N ILE A 68 10.00 -3.30 -11.80
CA ILE A 68 9.78 -4.51 -10.98
C ILE A 68 10.15 -5.74 -11.82
N PRO A 69 11.10 -6.59 -11.39
CA PRO A 69 11.41 -7.82 -12.12
C PRO A 69 10.15 -8.66 -12.38
N VAL A 70 10.15 -9.40 -13.48
CA VAL A 70 9.12 -10.42 -13.72
C VAL A 70 9.06 -11.39 -12.54
N GLY A 71 7.87 -11.62 -11.99
CA GLY A 71 7.68 -12.42 -10.77
C GLY A 71 8.10 -11.72 -9.46
N GLY A 72 8.58 -10.48 -9.52
CA GLY A 72 8.92 -9.69 -8.33
C GLY A 72 7.69 -9.39 -7.48
N ALA A 73 7.90 -9.26 -6.16
CA ALA A 73 6.82 -8.95 -5.23
C ALA A 73 6.14 -7.61 -5.57
N LEU A 74 4.82 -7.60 -5.50
CA LEU A 74 3.98 -6.46 -5.86
C LEU A 74 2.83 -6.32 -4.87
N SER A 75 2.61 -5.09 -4.44
CA SER A 75 1.43 -4.66 -3.69
C SER A 75 0.90 -3.36 -4.27
N PHE A 76 -0.37 -3.07 -4.01
CA PHE A 76 -0.96 -1.76 -4.25
C PHE A 76 -1.47 -1.20 -2.91
N LEU A 77 -1.31 0.10 -2.72
CA LEU A 77 -1.83 0.83 -1.58
C LEU A 77 -2.78 1.93 -2.10
N TYR A 78 -3.85 2.20 -1.37
CA TYR A 78 -4.85 3.19 -1.72
C TYR A 78 -5.05 4.10 -0.53
N GLN A 79 -4.80 5.39 -0.73
CA GLN A 79 -5.09 6.44 0.24
C GLN A 79 -6.43 7.05 -0.11
N VAL A 80 -7.39 6.93 0.80
CA VAL A 80 -8.72 7.50 0.66
C VAL A 80 -8.85 8.65 1.64
N THR A 81 -9.14 9.84 1.11
CA THR A 81 -9.44 11.03 1.92
C THR A 81 -10.93 11.27 1.90
N TYR A 82 -11.54 11.42 3.08
CA TYR A 82 -12.96 11.77 3.20
C TYR A 82 -13.09 13.24 3.56
N THR A 83 -13.85 14.00 2.78
CA THR A 83 -14.08 15.42 3.03
C THR A 83 -15.57 15.73 3.05
N CYS A 84 -15.96 16.71 3.85
CA CYS A 84 -17.33 17.19 3.87
C CYS A 84 -17.41 18.58 3.22
N PRO A 85 -18.07 18.71 2.06
CA PRO A 85 -18.28 20.01 1.44
C PRO A 85 -19.09 20.96 2.35
N PRO A 86 -18.90 22.29 2.22
CA PRO A 86 -19.67 23.25 2.99
C PRO A 86 -21.18 23.11 2.69
N SER A 87 -22.02 23.21 3.72
CA SER A 87 -23.48 23.06 3.64
C SER A 87 -23.98 21.62 3.42
N VAL A 88 -23.09 20.63 3.50
CA VAL A 88 -23.47 19.21 3.56
C VAL A 88 -23.36 18.71 5.00
N ILE A 89 -24.25 17.79 5.38
CA ILE A 89 -24.14 17.04 6.62
C ILE A 89 -23.52 15.69 6.26
N CYS A 90 -22.34 15.43 6.78
CA CYS A 90 -21.62 14.18 6.57
C CYS A 90 -21.60 13.38 7.87
N GLU A 91 -21.77 12.07 7.75
CA GLU A 91 -21.63 11.14 8.86
C GLU A 91 -20.29 10.42 8.76
N PRO A 92 -19.73 9.98 9.91
CA PRO A 92 -18.56 9.13 9.91
C PRO A 92 -18.85 7.83 9.16
N LEU A 93 -17.88 7.34 8.38
CA LEU A 93 -18.03 6.09 7.63
C LEU A 93 -17.33 4.94 8.35
N ASP A 94 -17.88 3.73 8.27
CA ASP A 94 -17.11 2.53 8.61
C ASP A 94 -16.05 2.27 7.53
N PRO A 95 -14.78 2.00 7.87
CA PRO A 95 -13.76 1.73 6.87
C PRO A 95 -14.10 0.61 5.89
N ILE A 96 -14.84 -0.42 6.35
CA ILE A 96 -15.28 -1.54 5.51
C ILE A 96 -16.39 -1.16 4.51
N SER A 97 -17.08 -0.04 4.72
CA SER A 97 -18.14 0.44 3.81
C SER A 97 -17.58 1.12 2.55
N VAL A 98 -16.32 1.58 2.60
CA VAL A 98 -15.64 2.16 1.45
C VAL A 98 -15.31 1.06 0.46
N THR A 99 -15.90 1.16 -0.74
CA THR A 99 -15.65 0.21 -1.82
C THR A 99 -14.62 0.79 -2.77
N ILE A 100 -13.53 0.04 -2.99
CA ILE A 100 -12.51 0.33 -3.99
C ILE A 100 -12.56 -0.79 -5.02
N SER A 101 -12.84 -0.44 -6.27
CA SER A 101 -12.63 -1.34 -7.39
C SER A 101 -11.28 -1.06 -8.02
N ASP A 102 -10.60 -2.11 -8.47
CA ASP A 102 -9.29 -2.01 -9.09
C ASP A 102 -9.24 -2.99 -10.27
N ASN A 103 -8.77 -2.52 -11.42
CA ASN A 103 -8.75 -3.33 -12.63
C ASN A 103 -7.48 -4.18 -12.77
N GLN A 104 -6.81 -4.56 -11.69
CA GLN A 104 -5.64 -5.45 -11.73
C GLN A 104 -5.89 -6.89 -12.13
N LEU A 105 -4.78 -7.56 -12.51
CA LEU A 105 -4.69 -9.00 -12.66
C LEU A 105 -3.67 -9.59 -11.64
N PRO A 106 -4.03 -10.68 -10.93
CA PRO A 106 -5.37 -11.24 -10.81
C PRO A 106 -6.32 -10.24 -10.12
N SER A 107 -7.61 -10.27 -10.46
CA SER A 107 -8.61 -9.43 -9.81
C SER A 107 -8.71 -9.79 -8.34
N VAL A 108 -8.52 -8.80 -7.47
CA VAL A 108 -8.55 -8.94 -6.02
C VAL A 108 -9.21 -7.73 -5.40
N ASN A 109 -9.93 -7.95 -4.30
CA ASN A 109 -10.64 -6.88 -3.60
C ASN A 109 -9.69 -6.22 -2.58
N PRO A 110 -9.53 -4.90 -2.62
CA PRO A 110 -8.79 -4.18 -1.59
C PRO A 110 -9.37 -4.40 -0.19
N SER A 111 -8.50 -4.51 0.81
CA SER A 111 -8.86 -4.59 2.22
C SER A 111 -8.26 -3.43 3.02
N VAL A 112 -8.79 -3.15 4.21
CA VAL A 112 -8.30 -2.08 5.09
C VAL A 112 -6.85 -2.37 5.51
N PHE A 113 -5.98 -1.37 5.40
CA PHE A 113 -4.62 -1.39 5.93
C PHE A 113 -4.53 -0.70 7.29
N GLY A 114 -5.19 0.45 7.43
CA GLY A 114 -5.30 1.20 8.68
C GLY A 114 -5.44 2.70 8.46
N PRO A 115 -5.64 3.49 9.54
CA PRO A 115 -5.74 4.93 9.44
C PRO A 115 -4.37 5.57 9.17
N LEU A 116 -4.29 6.43 8.16
CA LEU A 116 -3.16 7.35 7.97
C LEU A 116 -3.33 8.60 8.85
N ASN A 117 -4.58 9.06 8.96
CA ASN A 117 -4.99 10.13 9.84
C ASN A 117 -6.40 9.80 10.39
N ASP A 118 -6.51 9.66 11.70
CA ASP A 118 -7.76 9.47 12.45
C ASP A 118 -7.64 10.35 13.70
N VAL A 119 -8.20 11.56 13.61
CA VAL A 119 -7.93 12.64 14.58
C VAL A 119 -8.46 12.31 15.97
N ASN A 120 -9.60 11.60 16.05
CA ASN A 120 -10.25 11.28 17.32
C ASN A 120 -10.04 9.80 17.73
N SER A 121 -9.36 9.01 16.90
CA SER A 121 -9.00 7.61 17.15
C SER A 121 -10.19 6.71 17.45
N ASN A 122 -11.35 7.00 16.85
CA ASN A 122 -12.59 6.24 17.06
C ASN A 122 -12.70 5.03 16.12
N GLY A 123 -11.78 4.88 15.15
CA GLY A 123 -11.79 3.78 14.18
C GLY A 123 -12.84 3.93 13.08
N LEU A 124 -13.46 5.10 12.95
CA LEU A 124 -14.33 5.50 11.86
C LEU A 124 -13.56 6.45 10.93
N ILE A 125 -14.11 6.70 9.75
CA ILE A 125 -13.62 7.71 8.82
C ILE A 125 -14.47 8.96 9.02
N ASP A 126 -14.02 9.88 9.86
CA ASP A 126 -14.64 11.17 10.02
C ASP A 126 -14.28 12.11 8.86
N PRO A 127 -15.11 13.13 8.54
CA PRO A 127 -14.71 14.16 7.60
C PRO A 127 -13.39 14.82 7.99
N GLY A 128 -12.40 14.74 7.10
CA GLY A 128 -11.02 15.19 7.33
C GLY A 128 -10.04 14.05 7.60
N ASP A 129 -10.53 12.82 7.80
CA ASP A 129 -9.68 11.65 8.00
C ASP A 129 -9.15 11.08 6.67
N VAL A 130 -8.07 10.32 6.81
CA VAL A 130 -7.41 9.63 5.71
C VAL A 130 -7.14 8.19 6.10
N TRP A 131 -7.65 7.27 5.28
CA TRP A 131 -7.53 5.83 5.51
C TRP A 131 -6.78 5.14 4.37
N LEU A 132 -6.01 4.14 4.75
CA LEU A 132 -5.26 3.30 3.83
C LEU A 132 -5.96 1.97 3.63
N TYR A 133 -6.02 1.56 2.37
CA TYR A 133 -6.44 0.24 1.93
C TYR A 133 -5.31 -0.37 1.11
N LYS A 134 -5.38 -1.67 0.88
CA LYS A 134 -4.32 -2.37 0.18
C LYS A 134 -4.78 -3.60 -0.59
N VAL A 135 -3.90 -4.00 -1.49
CA VAL A 135 -3.81 -5.32 -2.08
C VAL A 135 -2.35 -5.79 -1.93
N ARG A 136 -2.15 -7.06 -1.59
CA ARG A 136 -0.81 -7.57 -1.27
C ARG A 136 -0.57 -9.00 -1.74
N GLY A 137 0.67 -9.45 -1.65
CA GLY A 137 1.08 -10.80 -2.04
C GLY A 137 1.01 -11.08 -3.54
N LEU A 138 1.03 -10.05 -4.39
CA LEU A 138 1.03 -10.23 -5.84
C LEU A 138 2.45 -10.38 -6.38
N GLN A 139 2.52 -10.78 -7.65
CA GLN A 139 3.76 -10.88 -8.41
C GLN A 139 3.60 -10.08 -9.71
N ALA A 140 4.64 -9.32 -10.08
CA ALA A 140 4.63 -8.55 -11.31
C ALA A 140 4.57 -9.47 -12.55
N ILE A 141 3.60 -9.20 -13.41
CA ILE A 141 3.39 -9.93 -14.68
C ILE A 141 4.52 -9.58 -15.67
N ASP A 142 4.93 -10.52 -16.51
CA ASP A 142 5.82 -10.26 -17.63
C ASP A 142 5.13 -9.38 -18.68
N LEU A 143 5.45 -8.08 -18.69
CA LEU A 143 4.84 -7.11 -19.61
C LEU A 143 5.39 -7.21 -21.04
N ALA A 144 6.49 -7.94 -21.25
CA ALA A 144 7.03 -8.19 -22.59
C ALA A 144 6.45 -9.47 -23.22
N ALA A 145 5.60 -10.20 -22.51
CA ALA A 145 5.00 -11.44 -22.99
C ALA A 145 4.17 -11.22 -24.28
N PRO A 146 4.44 -11.97 -25.37
CA PRO A 146 3.69 -11.85 -26.61
C PRO A 146 2.20 -12.15 -26.40
N GLY A 147 1.33 -11.26 -26.90
CA GLY A 147 -0.12 -11.43 -26.82
C GLY A 147 -0.73 -11.16 -25.44
N LEU A 148 0.06 -10.64 -24.49
CA LEU A 148 -0.46 -10.19 -23.20
C LEU A 148 -1.57 -9.15 -23.40
N THR A 149 -2.72 -9.39 -22.78
CA THR A 149 -3.83 -8.44 -22.72
C THR A 149 -4.06 -8.07 -21.27
N LEU A 150 -3.83 -6.80 -20.94
CA LEU A 150 -4.10 -6.25 -19.61
C LEU A 150 -5.42 -5.49 -19.61
N PRO A 151 -6.05 -5.33 -18.43
CA PRO A 151 -7.22 -4.47 -18.30
C PRO A 151 -6.89 -3.05 -18.79
N GLY A 152 -7.79 -2.47 -19.59
CA GLY A 152 -7.54 -1.21 -20.30
C GLY A 152 -6.73 -1.33 -21.59
N GLY A 153 -6.41 -2.54 -22.07
CA GLY A 153 -5.82 -2.79 -23.40
C GLY A 153 -4.29 -2.70 -23.48
N GLY A 154 -3.59 -2.65 -22.33
CA GLY A 154 -2.13 -2.60 -22.23
C GLY A 154 -1.41 -3.96 -22.40
N PRO A 155 -0.06 -3.98 -22.30
CA PRO A 155 0.80 -2.90 -21.78
C PRO A 155 1.04 -1.76 -22.78
N VAL A 156 1.34 -0.56 -22.26
CA VAL A 156 1.65 0.64 -23.06
C VAL A 156 3.16 0.86 -23.13
N SER A 157 3.61 1.66 -24.10
CA SER A 157 5.00 2.15 -24.14
C SER A 157 5.19 3.23 -23.06
N GLY A 158 6.03 2.97 -22.04
CA GLY A 158 6.27 3.91 -20.94
C GLY A 158 7.67 3.76 -20.33
N CYS A 159 7.83 4.10 -19.05
CA CYS A 159 9.05 3.94 -18.25
C CYS A 159 10.25 4.78 -18.73
N THR A 160 10.02 5.77 -19.59
CA THR A 160 11.09 6.50 -20.28
C THR A 160 12.05 7.20 -19.31
N ASN A 161 11.54 7.75 -18.20
CA ASN A 161 12.35 8.47 -17.21
C ASN A 161 12.65 7.65 -15.94
N ALA A 162 12.43 6.33 -15.97
CA ALA A 162 12.75 5.48 -14.82
C ALA A 162 14.26 5.54 -14.49
N GLY A 163 14.59 5.53 -13.20
CA GLY A 163 15.95 5.81 -12.70
C GLY A 163 17.00 4.73 -12.97
N ASP A 164 16.66 3.62 -13.61
CA ASP A 164 17.58 2.50 -13.91
C ASP A 164 18.31 2.65 -15.26
N GLY A 165 18.03 3.72 -16.02
CA GLY A 165 18.68 3.98 -17.31
C GLY A 165 18.27 3.03 -18.44
N GLY A 166 17.23 2.21 -18.26
CA GLY A 166 16.76 1.25 -19.28
C GLY A 166 15.93 1.87 -20.40
N GLY A 167 15.52 3.13 -20.26
CA GLY A 167 14.69 3.82 -21.24
C GLY A 167 13.28 3.25 -21.38
N THR A 168 12.66 3.54 -22.52
CA THR A 168 11.27 3.16 -22.83
C THR A 168 11.10 1.64 -22.90
N ARG A 169 10.08 1.11 -22.21
CA ARG A 169 9.74 -0.32 -22.20
C ARG A 169 8.26 -0.54 -21.89
N PRO A 170 7.74 -1.78 -21.95
CA PRO A 170 6.37 -2.08 -21.58
C PRO A 170 6.04 -1.64 -20.14
N THR A 171 4.94 -0.92 -20.00
CA THR A 171 4.44 -0.37 -18.73
C THR A 171 3.00 -0.79 -18.53
N TYR A 172 2.69 -1.31 -17.34
CA TYR A 172 1.32 -1.57 -16.93
C TYR A 172 0.78 -0.36 -16.19
N VAL A 173 -0.36 0.16 -16.62
CA VAL A 173 -1.09 1.23 -15.95
C VAL A 173 -2.33 0.62 -15.32
N ASN A 174 -2.30 0.48 -14.00
CA ASN A 174 -3.39 -0.08 -13.22
C ASN A 174 -4.27 1.06 -12.68
N ARG A 175 -5.59 1.02 -12.87
CA ARG A 175 -6.52 2.07 -12.42
C ARG A 175 -7.44 1.55 -11.31
N ALA A 176 -7.51 2.32 -10.23
CA ALA A 176 -8.47 2.10 -9.16
C ALA A 176 -9.57 3.17 -9.19
N ARG A 177 -10.73 2.81 -8.64
CA ARG A 177 -11.86 3.71 -8.41
C ARG A 177 -12.35 3.53 -6.98
N VAL A 178 -12.41 4.62 -6.22
CA VAL A 178 -13.14 4.64 -4.96
C VAL A 178 -14.56 5.09 -5.26
N THR A 179 -15.54 4.44 -4.65
CA THR A 179 -16.95 4.84 -4.77
C THR A 179 -17.50 5.09 -3.38
N GLY A 180 -17.99 6.32 -3.17
CA GLY A 180 -18.76 6.71 -2.00
C GLY A 180 -20.25 6.76 -2.32
N PRO A 181 -21.09 7.15 -1.33
CA PRO A 181 -22.54 7.20 -1.51
C PRO A 181 -23.02 8.07 -2.68
N SER A 182 -22.30 9.15 -3.00
CA SER A 182 -22.68 10.14 -4.03
C SER A 182 -21.54 10.57 -4.95
N THR A 183 -20.35 10.02 -4.75
CA THR A 183 -19.13 10.45 -5.43
C THR A 183 -18.29 9.25 -5.86
N SER A 184 -17.41 9.50 -6.81
CA SER A 184 -16.36 8.55 -7.18
C SER A 184 -15.14 9.29 -7.64
N ASP A 185 -13.98 8.74 -7.32
CA ASP A 185 -12.70 9.23 -7.80
C ASP A 185 -11.86 8.08 -8.33
N GLU A 186 -10.99 8.37 -9.30
CA GLU A 186 -10.14 7.39 -9.98
C GLU A 186 -8.70 7.85 -10.01
N ASP A 187 -7.77 6.96 -9.66
CA ASP A 187 -6.34 7.24 -9.71
C ASP A 187 -5.60 6.04 -10.35
N PRO A 188 -4.74 6.27 -11.37
CA PRO A 188 -3.87 5.25 -11.92
C PRO A 188 -2.64 5.02 -11.05
N ALA A 189 -1.90 3.93 -11.30
CA ALA A 189 -0.53 3.77 -10.84
C ALA A 189 0.18 2.81 -11.79
N ALA A 190 1.43 3.11 -12.15
CA ALA A 190 2.15 2.38 -13.16
C ALA A 190 3.40 1.66 -12.64
N TYR A 191 3.70 0.48 -13.18
CA TYR A 191 5.02 -0.14 -13.07
C TYR A 191 5.48 -0.66 -14.43
N CYS A 192 6.79 -0.84 -14.59
CA CYS A 192 7.37 -1.33 -15.83
C CYS A 192 8.33 -2.49 -15.61
N ASN A 193 8.48 -3.31 -16.66
CA ASN A 193 9.50 -4.35 -16.78
C ASN A 193 9.70 -4.69 -18.28
N PRO A 194 10.78 -5.38 -18.68
CA PRO A 194 11.85 -5.95 -17.86
C PRO A 194 12.83 -4.90 -17.30
N LEU A 195 13.75 -5.34 -16.43
CA LEU A 195 14.87 -4.52 -15.95
C LEU A 195 15.82 -4.16 -17.10
N ALA A 196 16.52 -3.03 -16.96
CA ALA A 196 17.61 -2.68 -17.87
C ALA A 196 18.67 -3.80 -17.91
N THR A 197 19.10 -4.18 -19.11
CA THR A 197 20.24 -5.09 -19.25
C THR A 197 21.51 -4.30 -18.90
N PRO A 198 22.38 -4.78 -18.00
CA PRO A 198 23.60 -4.06 -17.68
C PRO A 198 24.46 -3.94 -18.94
N THR A 199 24.85 -2.71 -19.28
CA THR A 199 25.85 -2.52 -20.34
C THR A 199 27.18 -3.04 -19.81
N PRO A 200 27.87 -3.96 -20.52
CA PRO A 200 29.18 -4.43 -20.06
C PRO A 200 30.14 -3.24 -20.00
N THR A 201 30.64 -2.92 -18.80
CA THR A 201 31.72 -1.96 -18.65
C THR A 201 32.93 -2.49 -19.41
N PRO A 202 33.53 -1.74 -20.35
CA PRO A 202 34.74 -2.19 -21.02
C PRO A 202 35.79 -2.48 -19.94
N THR A 203 36.16 -3.75 -19.81
CA THR A 203 37.29 -4.13 -18.96
C THR A 203 38.51 -3.42 -19.54
N SER A 204 39.12 -2.52 -18.78
CA SER A 204 40.37 -1.90 -19.19
C SER A 204 41.35 -3.02 -19.51
N SER A 205 41.69 -3.17 -20.80
CA SER A 205 42.74 -4.06 -21.24
C SER A 205 43.99 -3.70 -20.41
N PRO A 206 44.69 -4.68 -19.80
CA PRO A 206 45.85 -4.36 -18.99
C PRO A 206 46.83 -3.58 -19.86
N THR A 207 47.08 -2.32 -19.51
CA THR A 207 48.14 -1.52 -20.11
C THR A 207 49.41 -2.34 -19.98
N ALA A 208 50.04 -2.67 -21.11
CA ALA A 208 51.31 -3.38 -21.12
C ALA A 208 52.29 -2.63 -20.20
N THR A 209 52.56 -3.19 -19.02
CA THR A 209 53.58 -2.67 -18.11
C THR A 209 54.89 -2.72 -18.88
N ALA A 210 55.46 -1.55 -19.16
CA ALA A 210 56.79 -1.47 -19.75
C ALA A 210 57.74 -2.30 -18.89
N THR A 211 58.34 -3.34 -19.47
CA THR A 211 59.39 -4.12 -18.81
C THR A 211 60.49 -3.14 -18.40
N PRO A 212 60.84 -3.02 -17.11
CA PRO A 212 61.85 -2.08 -16.68
C PRO A 212 63.16 -2.45 -17.37
N THR A 213 63.74 -1.50 -18.10
CA THR A 213 65.11 -1.61 -18.61
C THR A 213 66.04 -1.87 -17.42
N PRO A 214 66.94 -2.87 -17.48
CA PRO A 214 67.79 -3.21 -16.35
C PRO A 214 68.61 -1.97 -15.94
N THR A 215 68.28 -1.41 -14.78
CA THR A 215 69.04 -0.33 -14.17
C THR A 215 70.27 -0.94 -13.52
N SER A 216 71.46 -0.44 -13.85
CA SER A 216 72.72 -0.88 -13.28
C SER A 216 72.69 -0.81 -11.75
N THR A 217 72.86 -1.97 -11.11
CA THR A 217 72.90 -2.16 -9.66
C THR A 217 73.98 -1.27 -9.00
N PRO A 218 73.63 -0.31 -8.14
CA PRO A 218 74.60 0.30 -7.25
C PRO A 218 74.96 -0.70 -6.13
N THR A 219 76.26 -0.87 -5.90
CA THR A 219 76.83 -1.68 -4.82
C THR A 219 76.28 -1.23 -3.46
N GLN A 220 75.43 -2.05 -2.83
CA GLN A 220 74.91 -1.77 -1.49
C GLN A 220 75.96 -2.08 -0.42
N VAL A 221 76.18 -1.10 0.47
CA VAL A 221 76.90 -1.30 1.74
C VAL A 221 75.97 -2.04 2.69
N ILE A 222 76.42 -3.21 3.15
CA ILE A 222 75.69 -4.06 4.09
C ILE A 222 75.64 -3.36 5.44
N VAL A 223 74.44 -2.93 5.85
CA VAL A 223 74.12 -2.61 7.25
C VAL A 223 73.31 -3.76 7.83
N THR A 224 73.87 -4.39 8.85
CA THR A 224 73.28 -5.52 9.59
C THR A 224 71.98 -5.07 10.28
N PRO A 225 70.82 -5.70 10.01
CA PRO A 225 69.60 -5.34 10.71
C PRO A 225 69.67 -5.83 12.17
N ILE A 226 69.39 -4.93 13.10
CA ILE A 226 69.14 -5.25 14.52
C ILE A 226 67.73 -5.85 14.60
N SER A 227 67.63 -7.07 15.10
CA SER A 227 66.37 -7.78 15.33
C SER A 227 65.50 -7.03 16.33
N THR A 228 64.29 -6.67 15.90
CA THR A 228 63.23 -6.09 16.74
C THR A 228 62.61 -7.21 17.60
N PRO A 229 62.35 -7.02 18.91
CA PRO A 229 61.83 -8.09 19.74
C PRO A 229 60.37 -8.37 19.38
N THR A 230 60.05 -9.66 19.23
CA THR A 230 58.72 -10.19 18.96
C THR A 230 57.73 -9.78 20.06
N PRO A 231 56.55 -9.20 19.74
CA PRO A 231 55.53 -8.91 20.74
C PRO A 231 54.96 -10.22 21.33
N ALA A 232 54.76 -10.21 22.65
CA ALA A 232 54.26 -11.33 23.42
C ALA A 232 52.81 -11.71 23.02
N PRO A 233 52.44 -13.00 23.09
CA PRO A 233 51.09 -13.45 22.74
C PRO A 233 50.05 -12.83 23.67
N THR A 234 48.98 -12.32 23.07
CA THR A 234 47.78 -11.82 23.78
C THR A 234 47.07 -13.00 24.46
N PRO A 235 46.61 -12.87 25.71
CA PRO A 235 45.96 -13.97 26.41
C PRO A 235 44.63 -14.33 25.74
N THR A 236 44.40 -15.63 25.53
CA THR A 236 43.15 -16.17 25.01
C THR A 236 41.99 -15.85 25.97
N PRO A 237 40.86 -15.32 25.48
CA PRO A 237 39.70 -15.04 26.33
C PRO A 237 39.13 -16.32 26.95
N VAL A 238 38.81 -16.26 28.24
CA VAL A 238 38.16 -17.35 28.99
C VAL A 238 36.70 -17.49 28.51
N PRO A 239 36.22 -18.71 28.21
CA PRO A 239 34.84 -18.92 27.81
C PRO A 239 33.87 -18.56 28.94
N ILE A 240 32.86 -17.75 28.61
CA ILE A 240 31.72 -17.46 29.48
C ILE A 240 30.80 -18.68 29.51
N PRO A 241 30.42 -19.22 30.68
CA PRO A 241 29.50 -20.36 30.76
C PRO A 241 28.09 -19.98 30.28
N GLU A 242 27.46 -20.89 29.54
CA GLU A 242 26.09 -20.74 29.00
C GLU A 242 25.05 -20.65 30.13
N PRO A 243 23.95 -19.88 29.94
CA PRO A 243 22.89 -19.80 30.94
C PRO A 243 22.13 -21.12 31.07
N VAL A 244 22.04 -21.61 32.31
CA VAL A 244 21.24 -22.78 32.69
C VAL A 244 19.76 -22.47 32.48
N THR A 245 19.10 -23.20 31.59
CA THR A 245 17.65 -23.15 31.40
C THR A 245 16.94 -23.73 32.62
N VAL A 246 16.34 -22.88 33.45
CA VAL A 246 15.47 -23.32 34.56
C VAL A 246 14.12 -23.75 33.98
N VAL A 247 13.85 -25.05 33.97
CA VAL A 247 12.53 -25.62 33.66
C VAL A 247 11.63 -25.43 34.88
N LEU A 248 10.77 -24.41 34.85
CA LEU A 248 9.76 -24.17 35.87
C LEU A 248 8.54 -25.05 35.60
N PHE A 249 8.42 -26.16 36.35
CA PHE A 249 7.18 -26.96 36.42
C PHE A 249 6.08 -26.14 37.12
N GLY A 250 5.17 -25.56 36.34
CA GLY A 250 3.98 -24.87 36.84
C GLY A 250 2.72 -25.72 36.67
N ALA A 251 2.40 -26.54 37.67
CA ALA A 251 1.05 -27.04 37.87
C ALA A 251 0.25 -25.98 38.65
N GLY A 252 -0.96 -25.65 38.16
CA GLY A 252 -1.99 -25.02 38.97
C GLY A 252 -2.55 -23.72 38.41
N LEU A 253 -3.67 -23.82 37.69
CA LEU A 253 -4.75 -22.82 37.64
C LEU A 253 -5.95 -23.45 36.89
N ALA A 254 -6.67 -24.33 37.58
CA ALA A 254 -7.97 -24.83 37.15
C ALA A 254 -8.93 -24.85 38.34
N ALA A 255 -9.38 -23.67 38.76
CA ALA A 255 -10.54 -23.51 39.64
C ALA A 255 -10.90 -22.02 39.76
N LEU A 256 -11.69 -21.49 38.83
CA LEU A 256 -12.64 -20.40 39.09
C LEU A 256 -13.44 -20.13 37.80
N SER A 257 -14.70 -20.59 37.73
CA SER A 257 -15.84 -19.98 37.01
C SER A 257 -16.99 -20.98 36.82
N ALA A 258 -17.65 -21.37 37.91
CA ALA A 258 -18.97 -22.01 37.85
C ALA A 258 -19.71 -21.80 39.18
N ALA A 259 -20.11 -20.56 39.46
CA ALA A 259 -21.00 -20.25 40.58
C ALA A 259 -21.84 -19.02 40.26
N LEU A 260 -22.79 -19.15 39.32
CA LEU A 260 -23.88 -18.19 39.11
C LEU A 260 -25.04 -18.85 38.34
N ALA A 261 -25.63 -19.90 38.91
CA ALA A 261 -26.91 -20.44 38.43
C ALA A 261 -27.63 -21.32 39.48
N ALA A 262 -27.85 -20.81 40.70
CA ALA A 262 -28.79 -21.43 41.64
C ALA A 262 -29.25 -20.46 42.75
N ARG A 263 -29.87 -19.34 42.37
CA ARG A 263 -30.74 -18.58 43.30
C ARG A 263 -32.03 -18.18 42.59
N LYS A 264 -32.83 -19.20 42.26
CA LYS A 264 -34.26 -19.03 42.00
C LYS A 264 -35.02 -20.09 42.79
N ARG A 265 -35.34 -19.76 44.04
CA ARG A 265 -36.59 -20.17 44.71
C ARG A 265 -36.73 -19.45 46.05
N SER A 266 -37.95 -18.95 46.25
CA SER A 266 -38.55 -18.49 47.50
C SER A 266 -38.34 -17.01 47.87
N SER A 267 -39.25 -16.16 47.40
CA SER A 267 -40.00 -15.26 48.29
C SER A 267 -41.30 -14.80 47.60
N LYS A 268 -42.41 -15.10 48.28
CA LYS A 268 -43.83 -14.79 48.03
C LYS A 268 -44.57 -15.57 46.94
#